data_AF-A0A838GI09-F1
#
_entry.id   AF-A0A838GI09-F1
#
_cell.length_a   1.000
_cell.length_b   1.000
_cell.length_c   1.000
_cell.angle_alpha   90.00
_cell.angle_beta   90.00
_cell.angle_gamma   90.00
#
_symmetry.space_group_name_H-M   'P 1'
#
loop_
_entity.id
_entity.type
_entity.pdbx_description
1 polymer ?
#
loop_
_entity_poly.entity_id
_entity_poly.type
_entity_poly.pdbx_seq_one_letter_code
_entity_poly.pdbx_strand_id
1 'polypeptide(L)'
;VRADVLDIIARRGKMQNPVTGSGGMLVGVVEEVGPRSPLGLAVGDRVATLVSLTLTPLVISDGLVGWDGTSEQVPAGGHAILFGRSIAARLPDDLPAPLALAVLDVCGAPALTSRVIADYVARGREPVVAVIGGAGKSGSLSLAAARTSGAGRTIGVVPFQAEAGALAAADLADAVVVADARDPVALAAAVEGAGGPADVTVLCVDVPGCEHGTILSTADRGTVIFFSMATSFSAAALGAEGLAADVTMIVGNGYVPGHAAYALDLLRAWPGVRSLFTNRLAEVAD
;
A
#
# COMPACT_ATOMS: atom_id res chain seq x y z
N VAL A 1 -20.84 15.86 -13.13
CA VAL A 1 -20.20 14.73 -12.44
C VAL A 1 -20.79 13.38 -12.86
N ARG A 2 -22.02 13.00 -12.47
CA ARG A 2 -22.60 11.68 -12.85
C ARG A 2 -22.54 11.39 -14.36
N ALA A 3 -23.03 12.35 -15.16
CA ALA A 3 -23.01 12.26 -16.62
C ALA A 3 -21.59 12.10 -17.17
N ASP A 4 -20.61 12.80 -16.60
CA ASP A 4 -19.21 12.73 -17.02
C ASP A 4 -18.61 11.34 -16.73
N VAL A 5 -18.90 10.77 -15.56
CA VAL A 5 -18.48 9.40 -15.19
C VAL A 5 -19.10 8.37 -16.13
N LEU A 6 -20.41 8.46 -16.37
CA LEU A 6 -21.12 7.56 -17.29
C LEU A 6 -20.57 7.67 -18.72
N ASP A 7 -20.32 8.88 -19.21
CA ASP A 7 -19.74 9.11 -20.54
C ASP A 7 -18.31 8.55 -20.65
N ILE A 8 -17.48 8.71 -19.63
CA ILE A 8 -16.15 8.10 -19.58
C ILE A 8 -16.26 6.57 -19.70
N ILE A 9 -17.12 5.95 -18.90
CA ILE A 9 -17.29 4.50 -18.88
C ILE A 9 -17.85 4.03 -20.22
N ALA A 10 -18.87 4.69 -20.78
CA ALA A 10 -19.48 4.32 -22.05
C ALA A 10 -18.47 4.41 -23.22
N ARG A 11 -17.64 5.45 -23.26
CA ARG A 11 -16.64 5.63 -24.34
C ARG A 11 -15.42 4.73 -24.20
N ARG A 12 -14.98 4.45 -22.97
CA ARG A 12 -13.74 3.68 -22.73
C ARG A 12 -13.98 2.20 -22.38
N GLY A 13 -15.22 1.84 -22.06
CA GLY A 13 -15.59 0.54 -21.49
C GLY A 13 -15.04 0.29 -20.08
N LYS A 14 -14.58 1.35 -19.39
CA LYS A 14 -13.85 1.29 -18.11
C LYS A 14 -13.78 2.66 -17.45
N MET A 15 -13.57 2.71 -16.14
CA MET A 15 -13.44 3.99 -15.42
C MET A 15 -11.99 4.46 -15.38
N GLN A 16 -11.76 5.70 -15.81
CA GLN A 16 -10.48 6.38 -15.66
C GLN A 16 -10.73 7.86 -15.37
N ASN A 17 -10.33 8.30 -14.18
CA ASN A 17 -10.35 9.71 -13.81
C ASN A 17 -9.47 10.51 -14.78
N PRO A 18 -10.00 11.54 -15.45
CA PRO A 18 -9.26 12.29 -16.47
C PRO A 18 -8.19 13.21 -15.90
N VAL A 19 -8.26 13.55 -14.60
CA VAL A 19 -7.30 14.44 -13.93
C VAL A 19 -6.12 13.65 -13.39
N THR A 20 -6.39 12.58 -12.64
CA THR A 20 -5.35 11.78 -11.96
C THR A 20 -4.86 10.61 -12.80
N GLY A 21 -5.62 10.21 -13.82
CA GLY A 21 -5.38 8.99 -14.58
C GLY A 21 -5.72 7.69 -13.83
N SER A 22 -6.22 7.77 -12.59
CA SER A 22 -6.53 6.61 -11.72
C SER A 22 -7.92 6.02 -11.99
N GLY A 23 -8.16 4.79 -11.54
CA GLY A 23 -9.45 4.09 -11.70
C GLY A 23 -10.16 3.77 -10.39
N GLY A 24 -9.41 3.58 -9.30
CA GLY A 24 -9.95 3.06 -8.04
C GLY A 24 -10.19 1.55 -8.08
N MET A 25 -10.81 1.04 -7.01
CA MET A 25 -11.20 -0.36 -6.84
C MET A 25 -12.73 -0.48 -6.81
N LEU A 26 -13.27 -1.64 -7.20
CA LEU A 26 -14.68 -1.96 -6.99
C LEU A 26 -14.87 -2.99 -5.88
N VAL A 27 -16.03 -2.93 -5.25
CA VAL A 27 -16.59 -4.00 -4.43
C VAL A 27 -17.86 -4.50 -5.10
N GLY A 28 -18.03 -5.81 -5.15
CA GLY A 28 -19.21 -6.42 -5.75
C GLY A 28 -19.45 -7.84 -5.26
N VAL A 29 -20.44 -8.49 -5.86
CA VAL A 29 -20.76 -9.89 -5.65
C VAL A 29 -20.49 -10.63 -6.96
N VAL A 30 -19.85 -11.78 -6.89
CA VAL A 30 -19.59 -12.61 -8.08
C VAL A 30 -20.93 -13.17 -8.59
N GLU A 31 -21.33 -12.75 -9.79
CA GLU A 31 -22.54 -13.22 -10.44
C GLU A 31 -22.32 -14.51 -11.25
N GLU A 32 -21.19 -14.59 -11.98
CA GLU A 32 -20.84 -15.73 -12.83
C GLU A 32 -19.35 -16.06 -12.74
N VAL A 33 -19.03 -17.36 -12.89
CA VAL A 33 -17.65 -17.85 -12.96
C VAL A 33 -17.48 -18.75 -14.18
N GLY A 34 -16.58 -18.36 -15.08
CA GLY A 34 -16.25 -19.19 -16.24
C GLY A 34 -15.56 -20.50 -15.84
N PRO A 35 -15.76 -21.61 -16.56
CA PRO A 35 -15.29 -22.95 -16.18
C PRO A 35 -13.75 -23.10 -16.15
N ARG A 36 -13.02 -22.16 -16.75
CA ARG A 36 -11.55 -22.11 -16.76
C ARG A 36 -10.98 -20.98 -15.89
N SER A 37 -11.80 -20.35 -15.05
CA SER A 37 -11.36 -19.24 -14.22
C SER A 37 -10.31 -19.72 -13.20
N PRO A 38 -9.10 -19.14 -13.17
CA PRO A 38 -8.08 -19.48 -12.19
C PRO A 38 -8.24 -18.70 -10.88
N LEU A 39 -9.23 -17.82 -10.75
CA LEU A 39 -9.33 -16.85 -9.66
C LEU A 39 -9.78 -17.47 -8.32
N GLY A 40 -10.26 -18.72 -8.33
CA GLY A 40 -10.70 -19.40 -7.10
C GLY A 40 -11.94 -18.77 -6.44
N LEU A 41 -12.72 -18.01 -7.21
CA LEU A 41 -13.97 -17.38 -6.78
C LEU A 41 -15.18 -18.27 -7.08
N ALA A 42 -16.24 -18.12 -6.28
CA ALA A 42 -17.53 -18.76 -6.45
C ALA A 42 -18.65 -17.74 -6.59
N VAL A 43 -19.75 -18.13 -7.25
CA VAL A 43 -20.97 -17.30 -7.33
C VAL A 43 -21.45 -16.98 -5.91
N GLY A 44 -21.77 -15.71 -5.65
CA GLY A 44 -22.17 -15.20 -4.35
C GLY A 44 -21.01 -14.66 -3.49
N ASP A 45 -19.75 -14.89 -3.86
CA ASP A 45 -18.62 -14.31 -3.15
C ASP A 45 -18.67 -12.79 -3.18
N ARG A 46 -18.59 -12.16 -2.01
CA ARG A 46 -18.33 -10.71 -1.90
C ARG A 46 -16.86 -10.48 -2.15
N VAL A 47 -16.52 -9.65 -3.13
CA VAL A 47 -15.13 -9.43 -3.56
C VAL A 47 -14.78 -7.96 -3.65
N ALA A 48 -13.49 -7.66 -3.47
CA ALA A 48 -12.89 -6.40 -3.87
C ALA A 48 -11.87 -6.68 -4.98
N THR A 49 -11.89 -5.88 -6.05
CA THR A 49 -10.82 -5.92 -7.06
C THR A 49 -9.59 -5.19 -6.55
N LEU A 50 -8.43 -5.79 -6.70
CA LEU A 50 -7.13 -5.18 -6.36
C LEU A 50 -6.38 -4.76 -7.63
N VAL A 51 -7.15 -4.48 -8.68
CA VAL A 51 -6.68 -3.97 -9.96
C VAL A 51 -7.48 -2.72 -10.28
N SER A 52 -6.79 -1.69 -10.75
CA SER A 52 -7.40 -0.41 -11.11
C SER A 52 -8.53 -0.58 -12.11
N LEU A 53 -9.64 0.13 -11.91
CA LEU A 53 -10.72 0.20 -12.90
C LEU A 53 -10.28 0.71 -14.27
N THR A 54 -9.10 1.32 -14.40
CA THR A 54 -8.51 1.66 -15.69
C THR A 54 -8.13 0.44 -16.54
N LEU A 55 -8.12 -0.75 -15.94
CA LEU A 55 -7.80 -2.04 -16.57
C LEU A 55 -8.98 -3.03 -16.50
N THR A 56 -10.11 -2.64 -15.90
CA THR A 56 -11.26 -3.52 -15.68
C THR A 56 -12.41 -3.09 -16.59
N PRO A 57 -12.84 -3.95 -17.53
CA PRO A 57 -14.06 -3.71 -18.29
C PRO A 57 -15.24 -3.54 -17.33
N LEU A 58 -15.99 -2.45 -17.51
CA LEU A 58 -17.05 -2.01 -16.62
C LEU A 58 -18.23 -1.48 -17.42
N VAL A 59 -19.44 -1.93 -17.07
CA VAL A 59 -20.70 -1.41 -17.58
C VAL A 59 -21.54 -0.96 -16.40
N ILE A 60 -22.07 0.26 -16.47
CA ILE A 60 -23.02 0.80 -15.50
C ILE A 60 -24.40 0.86 -16.15
N SER A 61 -25.42 0.32 -15.48
CA SER A 61 -26.78 0.18 -16.01
C SER A 61 -27.82 1.02 -15.26
N ASP A 62 -27.54 1.45 -14.04
CA ASP A 62 -28.50 2.18 -13.21
C ASP A 62 -28.42 3.71 -13.33
N GLY A 63 -27.51 4.23 -14.17
CA GLY A 63 -27.31 5.67 -14.34
C GLY A 63 -26.77 6.39 -13.11
N LEU A 64 -26.17 5.67 -12.13
CA LEU A 64 -25.64 6.22 -10.88
C LEU A 64 -26.69 7.00 -10.08
N VAL A 65 -27.95 6.56 -10.12
CA VAL A 65 -29.07 7.27 -9.48
C VAL A 65 -28.87 7.46 -7.97
N GLY A 66 -28.19 6.51 -7.32
CA GLY A 66 -27.91 6.50 -5.88
C GLY A 66 -26.69 7.31 -5.45
N TRP A 67 -25.93 7.93 -6.37
CA TRP A 67 -24.69 8.65 -6.02
C TRP A 67 -24.88 10.16 -6.03
N ASP A 68 -24.89 10.85 -4.90
CA ASP A 68 -25.09 12.32 -4.85
C ASP A 68 -24.00 13.16 -5.57
N GLY A 69 -22.88 12.55 -5.97
CA GLY A 69 -21.78 13.22 -6.65
C GLY A 69 -20.77 13.86 -5.70
N THR A 70 -20.94 13.70 -4.38
CA THR A 70 -20.09 14.29 -3.34
C THR A 70 -19.17 13.26 -2.69
N SER A 71 -19.61 12.00 -2.60
CA SER A 71 -18.79 10.92 -2.07
C SER A 71 -17.80 10.37 -3.08
N GLU A 72 -16.62 9.93 -2.60
CA GLU A 72 -15.64 9.19 -3.40
C GLU A 72 -16.10 7.77 -3.75
N GLN A 73 -16.97 7.20 -2.91
CA GLN A 73 -17.65 5.95 -3.20
C GLN A 73 -18.82 6.21 -4.14
N VAL A 74 -18.90 5.44 -5.22
CA VAL A 74 -19.95 5.57 -6.23
C VAL A 74 -20.83 4.31 -6.19
N PRO A 75 -21.95 4.33 -5.45
CA PRO A 75 -22.94 3.26 -5.52
C PRO A 75 -23.42 3.12 -6.96
N ALA A 76 -23.35 1.92 -7.51
CA ALA A 76 -23.69 1.67 -8.90
C ALA A 76 -24.24 0.26 -9.11
N GLY A 77 -25.25 0.17 -9.96
CA GLY A 77 -25.74 -1.06 -10.57
C GLY A 77 -25.08 -1.26 -11.93
N GLY A 78 -24.54 -2.46 -12.15
CA GLY A 78 -23.78 -2.78 -13.35
C GLY A 78 -22.98 -4.06 -13.18
N HIS A 79 -22.07 -4.32 -14.12
CA HIS A 79 -21.18 -5.48 -14.04
C HIS A 79 -19.76 -5.11 -14.48
N ALA A 80 -18.80 -5.83 -13.94
CA ALA A 80 -17.39 -5.74 -14.32
C ALA A 80 -16.87 -7.12 -14.71
N ILE A 81 -15.96 -7.17 -15.68
CA ILE A 81 -15.39 -8.44 -16.15
C ILE A 81 -13.98 -8.62 -15.57
N LEU A 82 -13.79 -9.70 -14.82
CA LEU A 82 -12.47 -10.10 -14.32
C LEU A 82 -11.89 -11.18 -15.23
N PHE A 83 -10.71 -10.92 -15.78
CA PHE A 83 -9.97 -11.89 -16.58
C PHE A 83 -9.15 -12.82 -15.69
N GLY A 84 -8.63 -13.92 -16.24
CA GLY A 84 -7.85 -14.89 -15.47
C GLY A 84 -6.55 -14.36 -14.85
N ARG A 85 -6.13 -13.14 -15.17
CA ARG A 85 -5.00 -12.44 -14.54
C ARG A 85 -5.42 -11.22 -13.73
N SER A 86 -6.72 -10.95 -13.60
CA SER A 86 -7.25 -9.94 -12.70
C SER A 86 -6.97 -10.35 -11.26
N ILE A 87 -6.81 -9.36 -10.40
CA ILE A 87 -6.55 -9.59 -8.99
C ILE A 87 -7.81 -9.20 -8.24
N ALA A 88 -8.37 -10.14 -7.48
CA ALA A 88 -9.52 -9.93 -6.62
C ALA A 88 -9.34 -10.72 -5.33
N ALA A 89 -9.85 -10.17 -4.23
CA ALA A 89 -9.87 -10.81 -2.93
C ALA A 89 -11.31 -10.96 -2.46
N ARG A 90 -11.63 -12.10 -1.85
CA ARG A 90 -12.87 -12.22 -1.08
C ARG A 90 -12.82 -11.25 0.09
N LEU A 91 -13.91 -10.52 0.30
CA LEU A 91 -14.08 -9.71 1.48
C LEU A 91 -14.29 -10.65 2.68
N PRO A 92 -13.53 -10.47 3.76
CA PRO A 92 -13.68 -11.27 4.97
C PRO A 92 -15.02 -10.99 5.66
N ASP A 93 -15.64 -12.04 6.20
CA ASP A 93 -16.88 -11.93 6.99
C ASP A 93 -16.61 -11.45 8.42
N ASP A 94 -15.37 -11.59 8.91
CA ASP A 94 -14.97 -11.24 10.27
C ASP A 94 -14.58 -9.76 10.45
N LEU A 95 -14.55 -8.97 9.37
CA LEU A 95 -14.14 -7.56 9.41
C LEU A 95 -15.18 -6.61 8.80
N PRO A 96 -15.34 -5.39 9.35
CA PRO A 96 -16.10 -4.34 8.68
C PRO A 96 -15.53 -4.05 7.28
N ALA A 97 -16.41 -3.90 6.29
CA ALA A 97 -16.00 -3.67 4.90
C ALA A 97 -15.05 -2.45 4.73
N PRO A 98 -15.27 -1.28 5.38
CA PRO A 98 -14.35 -0.16 5.26
C PRO A 98 -12.93 -0.49 5.74
N LEU A 99 -12.81 -1.30 6.81
CA LEU A 99 -11.52 -1.73 7.35
C LEU A 99 -10.83 -2.72 6.41
N ALA A 100 -11.56 -3.73 5.92
CA ALA A 100 -11.02 -4.68 4.95
C ALA A 100 -10.52 -3.98 3.69
N LEU A 101 -11.30 -3.03 3.14
CA LEU A 101 -10.90 -2.27 1.96
C LEU A 101 -9.68 -1.40 2.20
N ALA A 102 -9.59 -0.75 3.37
CA ALA A 102 -8.42 0.04 3.71
C ALA A 102 -7.13 -0.80 3.75
N VAL A 103 -7.19 -2.06 4.20
CA VAL A 103 -6.05 -2.97 4.18
C VAL A 103 -5.74 -3.45 2.76
N LEU A 104 -6.77 -3.82 2.02
CA LEU A 104 -6.64 -4.34 0.66
C LEU A 104 -6.08 -3.30 -0.33
N ASP A 105 -6.35 -2.01 -0.11
CA ASP A 105 -5.81 -0.91 -0.92
C ASP A 105 -4.27 -0.83 -0.88
N VAL A 106 -3.67 -1.25 0.24
CA VAL A 106 -2.22 -1.17 0.47
C VAL A 106 -1.54 -2.52 0.64
N CYS A 107 -2.24 -3.63 0.38
CA CYS A 107 -1.77 -4.98 0.73
C CYS A 107 -0.50 -5.43 -0.01
N GLY A 108 -0.15 -4.77 -1.13
CA GLY A 108 1.12 -5.00 -1.82
C GLY A 108 2.36 -4.60 -1.02
N ALA A 109 2.26 -3.55 -0.19
CA ALA A 109 3.38 -3.02 0.60
C ALA A 109 3.96 -4.05 1.59
N PRO A 110 3.17 -4.63 2.51
CA PRO A 110 3.68 -5.62 3.44
C PRO A 110 4.17 -6.88 2.75
N ALA A 111 3.49 -7.33 1.68
CA ALA A 111 3.85 -8.56 0.99
C ALA A 111 5.21 -8.44 0.27
N LEU A 112 5.46 -7.29 -0.37
CA LEU A 112 6.76 -7.01 -0.99
C LEU A 112 7.85 -6.83 0.06
N THR A 113 7.57 -6.11 1.14
CA THR A 113 8.48 -5.94 2.29
C THR A 113 8.89 -7.30 2.87
N SER A 114 7.92 -8.18 3.11
CA SER A 114 8.16 -9.54 3.61
C SER A 114 9.07 -10.35 2.69
N ARG A 115 8.80 -10.36 1.38
CA ARG A 115 9.62 -11.08 0.41
C ARG A 115 11.07 -10.61 0.41
N VAL A 116 11.29 -9.29 0.39
CA VAL A 116 12.65 -8.72 0.37
C VAL A 116 13.40 -9.10 1.64
N ILE A 117 12.76 -9.00 2.81
CA ILE A 117 13.40 -9.33 4.08
C ILE A 117 13.69 -10.84 4.17
N ALA A 118 12.76 -11.69 3.73
CA ALA A 118 12.96 -13.13 3.67
C ALA A 118 14.17 -13.49 2.78
N ASP A 119 14.41 -12.77 1.68
CA ASP A 119 15.59 -12.96 0.84
C ASP A 119 16.91 -12.60 1.56
N TYR A 120 16.91 -11.60 2.46
CA TYR A 120 18.06 -11.29 3.31
C TYR A 120 18.28 -12.38 4.37
N VAL A 121 17.22 -12.82 5.03
CA VAL A 121 17.26 -13.89 6.04
C VAL A 121 17.71 -15.21 5.45
N ALA A 122 17.27 -15.57 4.24
CA ALA A 122 17.72 -16.75 3.52
C ALA A 122 19.23 -16.72 3.20
N ARG A 123 19.85 -15.53 3.19
CA ARG A 123 21.30 -15.33 3.05
C ARG A 123 22.02 -15.26 4.40
N GLY A 124 21.35 -15.57 5.50
CA GLY A 124 21.91 -15.55 6.85
C GLY A 124 22.10 -14.14 7.42
N ARG A 125 21.34 -13.14 6.94
CA ARG A 125 21.39 -11.75 7.44
C ARG A 125 20.11 -11.42 8.19
N GLU A 126 20.23 -10.69 9.30
CA GLU A 126 19.11 -10.08 10.02
C GLU A 126 19.09 -8.59 9.67
N PRO A 127 18.31 -8.16 8.66
CA PRO A 127 18.43 -6.79 8.14
C PRO A 127 17.88 -5.75 9.11
N VAL A 128 18.49 -4.57 9.14
CA VAL A 128 17.87 -3.36 9.69
C VAL A 128 16.87 -2.82 8.67
N VAL A 129 15.63 -2.58 9.08
CA VAL A 129 14.56 -2.14 8.20
C VAL A 129 14.02 -0.78 8.66
N ALA A 130 14.11 0.24 7.79
CA ALA A 130 13.48 1.53 8.02
C ALA A 130 12.20 1.65 7.19
N VAL A 131 11.11 2.09 7.82
CA VAL A 131 9.82 2.32 7.15
C VAL A 131 9.42 3.78 7.30
N ILE A 132 9.46 4.51 6.19
CA ILE A 132 9.09 5.92 6.12
C ILE A 132 7.58 6.03 5.97
N GLY A 133 6.93 6.72 6.92
CA GLY A 133 5.47 6.71 7.06
C GLY A 133 4.99 5.55 7.93
N GLY A 134 5.76 5.17 8.96
CA GLY A 134 5.52 3.97 9.78
C GLY A 134 4.16 3.93 10.48
N ALA A 135 3.56 5.09 10.80
CA ALA A 135 2.22 5.19 11.38
C ALA A 135 1.08 5.14 10.34
N GLY A 136 1.41 5.16 9.04
CA GLY A 136 0.45 5.07 7.95
C GLY A 136 -0.09 3.66 7.74
N LYS A 137 -1.09 3.51 6.85
CA LYS A 137 -1.71 2.21 6.54
C LYS A 137 -0.70 1.20 5.97
N SER A 138 -0.03 1.57 4.89
CA SER A 138 1.02 0.76 4.24
C SER A 138 2.26 0.60 5.13
N GLY A 139 2.66 1.65 5.84
CA GLY A 139 3.85 1.65 6.70
C GLY A 139 3.70 0.74 7.93
N SER A 140 2.58 0.83 8.64
CA SER A 140 2.32 -0.02 9.82
C SER A 140 2.25 -1.50 9.47
N LEU A 141 1.59 -1.85 8.35
CA LEU A 141 1.61 -3.20 7.81
C LEU A 141 3.02 -3.64 7.40
N SER A 142 3.82 -2.76 6.81
CA SER A 142 5.21 -3.07 6.40
C SER A 142 6.14 -3.29 7.59
N LEU A 143 5.97 -2.53 8.68
CA LEU A 143 6.69 -2.78 9.95
C LEU A 143 6.33 -4.13 10.56
N ALA A 144 5.05 -4.46 10.64
CA ALA A 144 4.58 -5.77 11.11
C ALA A 144 5.10 -6.92 10.23
N ALA A 145 5.07 -6.72 8.90
CA ALA A 145 5.63 -7.67 7.94
C ALA A 145 7.13 -7.85 8.13
N ALA A 146 7.86 -6.77 8.40
CA ALA A 146 9.30 -6.81 8.61
C ALA A 146 9.68 -7.64 9.84
N ARG A 147 9.04 -7.39 10.99
CA ARG A 147 9.24 -8.20 12.21
C ARG A 147 8.89 -9.67 11.96
N THR A 148 7.74 -9.94 11.35
CA THR A 148 7.28 -11.30 11.05
C THR A 148 8.24 -12.06 10.13
N SER A 149 8.94 -11.34 9.24
CA SER A 149 9.84 -11.93 8.24
C SER A 149 11.29 -12.06 8.71
N GLY A 150 11.61 -11.67 9.95
CA GLY A 150 12.95 -11.82 10.53
C GLY A 150 13.86 -10.61 10.39
N ALA A 151 13.31 -9.39 10.31
CA ALA A 151 14.11 -8.18 10.49
C ALA A 151 14.78 -8.19 11.87
N GLY A 152 16.09 -7.90 11.91
CA GLY A 152 16.84 -7.82 13.17
C GLY A 152 16.54 -6.54 13.95
N ARG A 153 16.15 -5.48 13.23
CA ARG A 153 15.73 -4.20 13.80
C ARG A 153 14.77 -3.49 12.86
N THR A 154 13.78 -2.81 13.45
CA THR A 154 12.79 -2.02 12.72
C THR A 154 12.77 -0.57 13.22
N ILE A 155 12.83 0.36 12.27
CA ILE A 155 12.83 1.81 12.51
C ILE A 155 11.61 2.39 11.81
N GLY A 156 10.67 2.95 12.58
CA GLY A 156 9.53 3.68 12.06
C GLY A 156 9.85 5.17 11.96
N VAL A 157 9.67 5.77 10.78
CA VAL A 157 9.82 7.22 10.59
C VAL A 157 8.47 7.87 10.38
N VAL A 158 8.23 8.99 11.06
CA VAL A 158 7.01 9.80 10.94
C VAL A 158 7.34 11.29 10.97
N PRO A 159 6.53 12.18 10.35
CA PRO A 159 6.79 13.61 10.32
C PRO A 159 6.41 14.36 11.61
N PHE A 160 5.54 13.79 12.46
CA PHE A 160 4.96 14.51 13.60
C PHE A 160 5.04 13.72 14.91
N GLN A 161 5.16 14.45 16.03
CA GLN A 161 5.21 13.86 17.38
C GLN A 161 3.93 13.09 17.75
N ALA A 162 2.76 13.53 17.28
CA ALA A 162 1.51 12.81 17.51
C ALA A 162 1.51 11.42 16.85
N GLU A 163 1.99 11.34 15.60
CA GLU A 163 2.16 10.06 14.90
C GLU A 163 3.25 9.20 15.56
N ALA A 164 4.30 9.82 16.10
CA ALA A 164 5.34 9.09 16.83
C ALA A 164 4.80 8.43 18.10
N GLY A 165 3.97 9.17 18.85
CA GLY A 165 3.27 8.64 20.02
C GLY A 165 2.33 7.48 19.65
N ALA A 166 1.56 7.63 18.56
CA ALA A 166 0.67 6.58 18.09
C ALA A 166 1.44 5.32 17.64
N LEU A 167 2.55 5.48 16.92
CA LEU A 167 3.37 4.36 16.45
C LEU A 167 4.11 3.66 17.60
N ALA A 168 4.61 4.42 18.57
CA ALA A 168 5.22 3.86 19.78
C ALA A 168 4.19 3.06 20.60
N ALA A 169 2.97 3.59 20.75
CA ALA A 169 1.88 2.88 21.43
C ALA A 169 1.43 1.61 20.67
N ALA A 170 1.59 1.58 19.35
CA ALA A 170 1.29 0.41 18.52
C ALA A 170 2.34 -0.71 18.63
N ASP A 171 3.52 -0.45 19.21
CA ASP A 171 4.61 -1.43 19.39
C ASP A 171 4.98 -2.19 18.10
N LEU A 172 5.10 -1.44 16.98
CA LEU A 172 5.43 -2.01 15.67
C LEU A 172 6.90 -1.82 15.27
N ALA A 173 7.64 -0.95 15.95
CA ALA A 173 9.02 -0.62 15.63
C ALA A 173 9.91 -0.61 16.89
N ASP A 174 11.15 -1.08 16.76
CA ASP A 174 12.16 -1.03 17.84
C ASP A 174 12.62 0.40 18.13
N ALA A 175 12.54 1.28 17.13
CA ALA A 175 12.78 2.71 17.27
C ALA A 175 11.77 3.51 16.43
N VAL A 176 11.33 4.64 16.97
CA VAL A 176 10.50 5.61 16.25
C VAL A 176 11.26 6.94 16.19
N VAL A 177 11.42 7.49 14.99
CA VAL A 177 12.08 8.77 14.78
C VAL A 177 11.16 9.76 14.08
N VAL A 178 11.33 11.03 14.45
CA VAL A 178 10.58 12.13 13.84
C VAL A 178 11.47 12.86 12.84
N ALA A 179 11.12 12.77 11.57
CA ALA A 179 11.85 13.41 10.48
C ALA A 179 10.91 13.74 9.31
N ASP A 180 11.14 14.88 8.65
CA ASP A 180 10.52 15.18 7.37
C ASP A 180 11.24 14.40 6.28
N ALA A 181 10.53 13.50 5.60
CA ALA A 181 11.12 12.67 4.56
C ALA A 181 11.60 13.48 3.33
N ARG A 182 11.18 14.74 3.20
CA ARG A 182 11.64 15.67 2.15
C ARG A 182 12.98 16.33 2.46
N ASP A 183 13.51 16.19 3.69
CA ASP A 183 14.86 16.61 4.05
C ASP A 183 15.79 15.38 4.04
N PRO A 184 16.57 15.17 2.96
CA PRO A 184 17.32 13.94 2.80
C PRO A 184 18.39 13.73 3.87
N VAL A 185 19.03 14.81 4.30
CA VAL A 185 20.14 14.77 5.25
C VAL A 185 19.61 14.55 6.66
N ALA A 186 18.56 15.28 7.05
CA ALA A 186 17.94 15.10 8.36
C ALA A 186 17.32 13.71 8.51
N LEU A 187 16.66 13.21 7.46
CA LEU A 187 16.10 11.85 7.46
C LEU A 187 17.20 10.79 7.64
N ALA A 188 18.27 10.84 6.84
CA ALA A 188 19.37 9.89 6.93
C ALA A 188 20.03 9.91 8.33
N ALA A 189 20.30 11.10 8.87
CA ALA A 189 20.86 11.25 10.21
C ALA A 189 19.93 10.71 11.31
N ALA A 190 18.62 10.90 11.17
CA ALA A 190 17.63 10.35 12.11
C ALA A 190 17.59 8.81 12.08
N VAL A 191 17.63 8.21 10.89
CA VAL A 191 17.67 6.75 10.71
C VAL A 191 18.98 6.18 11.25
N GLU A 192 20.12 6.80 10.96
CA GLU A 192 21.43 6.40 11.49
C GLU A 192 21.44 6.44 13.02
N GLY A 193 20.98 7.54 13.63
CA GLY A 193 20.87 7.68 15.08
C GLY A 193 19.95 6.65 15.76
N ALA A 194 19.04 6.04 15.00
CA ALA A 194 18.16 4.97 15.47
C ALA A 194 18.72 3.55 15.28
N GLY A 195 19.95 3.42 14.80
CA GLY A 195 20.62 2.13 14.54
C GLY A 195 20.65 1.73 13.06
N GLY A 196 20.50 2.69 12.15
CA GLY A 196 20.78 2.52 10.72
C GLY A 196 22.27 2.70 10.37
N PRO A 197 22.60 2.92 9.08
CA PRO A 197 21.69 2.96 7.92
C PRO A 197 20.95 1.63 7.72
N ALA A 198 19.78 1.66 7.11
CA ALA A 198 18.94 0.48 6.98
C ALA A 198 19.38 -0.39 5.79
N ASP A 199 19.43 -1.70 5.97
CA ASP A 199 19.62 -2.66 4.88
C ASP A 199 18.45 -2.64 3.89
N VAL A 200 17.24 -2.39 4.40
CA VAL A 200 16.01 -2.23 3.61
C VAL A 200 15.29 -0.96 4.06
N THR A 201 15.04 -0.03 3.13
CA THR A 201 14.20 1.14 3.40
C THR A 201 12.93 1.08 2.58
N VAL A 202 11.77 1.20 3.22
CA VAL A 202 10.45 1.18 2.59
C VAL A 202 9.84 2.57 2.62
N LEU A 203 9.59 3.17 1.46
CA LEU A 203 8.94 4.48 1.34
C LEU A 203 7.41 4.29 1.18
N CYS A 204 6.67 4.66 2.23
CA CYS A 204 5.21 4.52 2.31
C CYS A 204 4.45 5.85 2.43
N VAL A 205 5.09 7.00 2.19
CA VAL A 205 4.45 8.32 2.25
C VAL A 205 4.09 8.84 0.87
N ASP A 206 2.85 9.31 0.67
CA ASP A 206 2.38 9.92 -0.59
C ASP A 206 2.76 11.40 -0.67
N VAL A 207 4.04 11.71 -0.46
CA VAL A 207 4.61 13.05 -0.53
C VAL A 207 5.76 13.05 -1.54
N PRO A 208 5.75 13.93 -2.56
CA PRO A 208 6.87 14.04 -3.51
C PRO A 208 8.16 14.53 -2.83
N GLY A 209 9.31 14.13 -3.39
CA GLY A 209 10.63 14.62 -2.94
C GLY A 209 11.26 13.80 -1.81
N CYS A 210 10.69 12.64 -1.48
CA CYS A 210 11.21 11.75 -0.44
C CYS A 210 12.25 10.73 -0.95
N GLU A 211 12.53 10.72 -2.25
CA GLU A 211 13.39 9.72 -2.90
C GLU A 211 14.82 9.76 -2.38
N HIS A 212 15.43 10.95 -2.37
CA HIS A 212 16.82 11.12 -1.95
C HIS A 212 17.04 10.77 -0.48
N GLY A 213 16.12 11.16 0.40
CA GLY A 213 16.22 10.82 1.82
C GLY A 213 16.07 9.32 2.06
N THR A 214 15.19 8.66 1.31
CA THR A 214 15.04 7.20 1.34
C THR A 214 16.32 6.50 0.89
N ILE A 215 16.95 6.98 -0.20
CA ILE A 215 18.21 6.44 -0.72
C ILE A 215 19.34 6.63 0.31
N LEU A 216 19.50 7.83 0.86
CA LEU A 216 20.55 8.12 1.86
C LEU A 216 20.35 7.39 3.19
N SER A 217 19.12 7.04 3.53
CA SER A 217 18.82 6.23 4.72
C SER A 217 19.14 4.74 4.54
N THR A 218 19.50 4.33 3.32
CA THR A 218 19.74 2.92 2.95
C THR A 218 21.24 2.65 2.91
N ALA A 219 21.65 1.54 3.50
CA ALA A 219 23.03 1.10 3.52
C ALA A 219 23.56 0.80 2.10
N ASP A 220 24.88 0.84 1.95
CA ASP A 220 25.54 0.41 0.71
C ASP A 220 25.11 -1.01 0.33
N ARG A 221 24.75 -1.19 -0.94
CA ARG A 221 24.17 -2.41 -1.52
C ARG A 221 22.88 -2.88 -0.84
N GLY A 222 22.22 -1.98 -0.11
CA GLY A 222 20.91 -2.17 0.48
C GLY A 222 19.78 -2.12 -0.56
N THR A 223 18.55 -2.29 -0.09
CA THR A 223 17.36 -2.31 -0.95
C THR A 223 16.38 -1.21 -0.56
N VAL A 224 15.96 -0.40 -1.54
CA VAL A 224 14.87 0.55 -1.40
C VAL A 224 13.61 -0.02 -2.02
N ILE A 225 12.50 0.02 -1.29
CA ILE A 225 11.15 -0.30 -1.79
C ILE A 225 10.36 1.01 -1.89
N PHE A 226 10.14 1.48 -3.12
CA PHE A 226 9.28 2.63 -3.38
C PHE A 226 7.83 2.18 -3.56
N PHE A 227 7.06 2.15 -2.47
CA PHE A 227 5.63 1.82 -2.53
C PHE A 227 4.75 3.05 -2.77
N SER A 228 5.21 4.23 -2.37
CA SER A 228 4.51 5.50 -2.57
C SER A 228 4.18 5.77 -4.03
N MET A 229 2.95 6.20 -4.28
CA MET A 229 2.49 6.63 -5.60
C MET A 229 3.02 8.02 -5.99
N ALA A 230 3.57 8.77 -5.04
CA ALA A 230 4.19 10.07 -5.27
C ALA A 230 5.64 10.00 -5.78
N THR A 231 6.22 8.80 -5.82
CA THR A 231 7.63 8.59 -6.21
C THR A 231 7.88 8.99 -7.68
N SER A 232 8.84 9.87 -7.89
CA SER A 232 9.44 10.14 -9.19
C SER A 232 10.63 9.21 -9.42
N PHE A 233 10.43 8.14 -10.19
CA PHE A 233 11.50 7.16 -10.47
C PHE A 233 12.69 7.75 -11.25
N SER A 234 12.45 8.77 -12.07
CA SER A 234 13.54 9.51 -12.71
C SER A 234 14.36 10.32 -11.71
N ALA A 235 13.70 10.95 -10.71
CA ALA A 235 14.41 11.65 -9.64
C ALA A 235 15.16 10.68 -8.74
N ALA A 236 14.57 9.53 -8.39
CA ALA A 236 15.24 8.47 -7.63
C ALA A 236 16.50 7.96 -8.36
N ALA A 237 16.41 7.68 -9.66
CA ALA A 237 17.54 7.19 -10.44
C ALA A 237 18.68 8.21 -10.57
N LEU A 238 18.37 9.45 -10.94
CA LEU A 238 19.36 10.54 -11.00
C LEU A 238 19.94 10.85 -9.62
N GLY A 239 19.11 10.75 -8.60
CA GLY A 239 19.48 10.94 -7.20
C GLY A 239 20.49 9.91 -6.72
N ALA A 240 20.25 8.63 -6.96
CA ALA A 240 21.18 7.56 -6.59
C ALA A 240 22.56 7.77 -7.23
N GLU A 241 22.61 8.14 -8.51
CA GLU A 241 23.86 8.49 -9.20
C GLU A 241 24.55 9.70 -8.56
N GLY A 242 23.81 10.81 -8.37
CA GLY A 242 24.36 12.05 -7.81
C GLY A 242 24.85 11.91 -6.36
N LEU A 243 24.27 10.99 -5.60
CA LEU A 243 24.64 10.68 -4.22
C LEU A 243 25.71 9.59 -4.11
N ALA A 244 26.15 9.02 -5.24
CA ALA A 244 27.05 7.87 -5.30
C ALA A 244 26.56 6.68 -4.44
N ALA A 245 25.25 6.43 -4.43
CA ALA A 245 24.63 5.38 -3.63
C ALA A 245 24.38 4.12 -4.49
N ASP A 246 25.13 3.04 -4.22
CA ASP A 246 24.90 1.73 -4.83
C ASP A 246 23.76 1.01 -4.09
N VAL A 247 22.51 1.27 -4.48
CA VAL A 247 21.32 0.65 -3.87
C VAL A 247 20.47 -0.07 -4.91
N THR A 248 19.85 -1.18 -4.51
CA THR A 248 18.82 -1.83 -5.32
C THR A 248 17.50 -1.10 -5.14
N MET A 249 16.96 -0.49 -6.19
CA MET A 249 15.66 0.18 -6.14
C MET A 249 14.55 -0.70 -6.73
N ILE A 250 13.48 -0.90 -5.96
CA ILE A 250 12.31 -1.68 -6.37
C ILE A 250 11.12 -0.74 -6.54
N VAL A 251 10.52 -0.77 -7.74
CA VAL A 251 9.19 -0.18 -8.01
C VAL A 251 8.12 -1.06 -7.35
N GLY A 252 7.49 -0.56 -6.29
CA GLY A 252 6.42 -1.24 -5.57
C GLY A 252 5.13 -1.27 -6.39
N ASN A 253 5.00 -2.21 -7.33
CA ASN A 253 3.86 -2.32 -8.24
C ASN A 253 2.55 -2.85 -7.62
N GLY A 254 2.48 -2.96 -6.30
CA GLY A 254 1.28 -3.38 -5.57
C GLY A 254 0.96 -4.88 -5.58
N TYR A 255 1.73 -5.73 -6.26
CA TYR A 255 1.38 -7.16 -6.40
C TYR A 255 2.49 -8.12 -6.00
N VAL A 256 2.14 -9.02 -5.07
CA VAL A 256 2.86 -10.26 -4.77
C VAL A 256 1.80 -11.38 -4.66
N PRO A 257 2.03 -12.60 -5.19
CA PRO A 257 1.08 -13.69 -4.99
C PRO A 257 0.73 -13.89 -3.50
N GLY A 258 -0.56 -13.92 -3.16
CA GLY A 258 -1.02 -14.03 -1.78
C GLY A 258 -1.04 -12.74 -0.94
N HIS A 259 -0.62 -11.60 -1.48
CA HIS A 259 -0.57 -10.30 -0.79
C HIS A 259 -1.83 -9.93 0.00
N ALA A 260 -3.02 -10.13 -0.57
CA ALA A 260 -4.29 -9.81 0.07
C ALA A 260 -4.52 -10.59 1.37
N ALA A 261 -4.35 -11.91 1.33
CA ALA A 261 -4.50 -12.78 2.49
C ALA A 261 -3.46 -12.44 3.55
N TYR A 262 -2.20 -12.27 3.13
CA TYR A 262 -1.09 -11.91 4.02
C TYR A 262 -1.34 -10.60 4.77
N ALA A 263 -1.81 -9.55 4.10
CA ALA A 263 -2.08 -8.26 4.74
C ALA A 263 -3.25 -8.34 5.74
N LEU A 264 -4.31 -9.09 5.41
CA LEU A 264 -5.42 -9.33 6.34
C LEU A 264 -4.96 -10.13 7.56
N ASP A 265 -4.07 -11.11 7.38
CA ASP A 265 -3.52 -11.89 8.49
C ASP A 265 -2.62 -11.05 9.38
N LEU A 266 -1.82 -10.12 8.82
CA LEU A 266 -1.07 -9.14 9.61
C LEU A 266 -2.00 -8.25 10.44
N LEU A 267 -3.10 -7.75 9.86
CA LEU A 267 -4.10 -6.96 10.59
C LEU A 267 -4.67 -7.75 11.78
N ARG A 268 -4.94 -9.04 11.61
CA ARG A 268 -5.47 -9.92 12.65
C ARG A 268 -4.43 -10.21 13.73
N ALA A 269 -3.19 -10.47 13.33
CA ALA A 269 -2.12 -10.89 14.22
C ALA A 269 -1.51 -9.75 15.04
N TRP A 270 -1.55 -8.51 14.54
CA TRP A 270 -0.89 -7.36 15.16
C TRP A 270 -1.93 -6.31 15.62
N PRO A 271 -2.28 -6.27 16.93
CA PRO A 271 -3.23 -5.30 17.47
C PRO A 271 -2.83 -3.84 17.20
N GLY A 272 -1.54 -3.54 17.21
CA GLY A 272 -1.00 -2.22 16.88
C GLY A 272 -1.36 -1.75 15.47
N VAL A 273 -1.27 -2.64 14.48
CA VAL A 273 -1.71 -2.35 13.10
C VAL A 273 -3.21 -2.04 13.10
N ARG A 274 -4.03 -2.90 13.72
CA ARG A 274 -5.48 -2.70 13.77
C ARG A 274 -5.87 -1.38 14.43
N SER A 275 -5.19 -0.99 15.51
CA SER A 275 -5.41 0.28 16.20
C SER A 275 -5.16 1.48 15.27
N LEU A 276 -4.01 1.51 14.60
CA LEU A 276 -3.66 2.59 13.66
C LEU A 276 -4.65 2.72 12.50
N PHE A 277 -5.13 1.60 11.97
CA PHE A 277 -6.18 1.61 10.94
C PHE A 277 -7.52 2.13 11.44
N THR A 278 -7.95 1.66 12.62
CA THR A 278 -9.26 2.01 13.18
C THR A 278 -9.34 3.49 13.54
N ASN A 279 -8.28 4.04 14.15
CA ASN A 279 -8.23 5.47 14.51
C ASN A 279 -8.35 6.36 13.27
N ARG A 280 -7.63 6.02 12.19
CA ARG A 280 -7.66 6.80 10.94
C ARG A 280 -9.01 6.69 10.21
N LEU A 281 -9.71 5.57 10.34
CA LEU A 281 -11.05 5.43 9.76
C LEU A 281 -12.11 6.23 10.54
N ALA A 282 -11.93 6.40 11.85
CA ALA A 282 -12.79 7.26 12.66
C ALA A 282 -12.63 8.74 12.27
N GLU A 283 -11.38 9.20 12.06
CA GLU A 283 -11.08 10.58 11.64
C GLU A 283 -11.69 10.97 10.27
N VAL A 284 -11.95 10.01 9.39
CA VAL A 284 -12.57 10.25 8.07
C VAL A 284 -14.10 10.22 8.15
N ALA A 285 -14.66 9.68 9.22
CA ALA A 285 -16.11 9.60 9.44
C ALA A 285 -16.68 10.84 10.14
N ASP A 286 -15.83 11.67 10.75
CA ASP A 286 -16.15 12.96 11.38
C ASP A 286 -15.90 14.15 10.43
#